data_AF-A0A956EF40-F1
#
_entry.id   AF-A0A956EF40-F1
#
_cell.length_a   1.000
_cell.length_b   1.000
_cell.length_c   1.000
_cell.angle_alpha   90.00
_cell.angle_beta   90.00
_cell.angle_gamma   90.00
#
_symmetry.space_group_name_H-M   'P 1'
#
loop_
_entity.id
_entity.type
_entity.pdbx_description
1 polymer ?
#
loop_
_entity_poly.entity_id
_entity_poly.type
_entity_poly.pdbx_seq_one_letter_code
_entity_poly.pdbx_strand_id
1 'polypeptide(L)'
;MSSIDPPRRRLHARLVVVAAATLALACSKRQKEAPPEPPSESAGTAEAGATLENPVPRCGALDSYRWIAREFRCSDGSNPFHGDARAAARARAGSTGSPSSSHILDIYRVPCPEGPRTVYVDMYACPYESVPDGQTTGALDQALALLEAGDFGGFVSTCGEMIQSDDVSSTDKTYCMVFSPVGIALAGDLEGALEYTTRLCDALPPPSAESTARADFLQMIFVAFTSALQVHVGALSQADVDAYADASANACGVPRGALPAIDASGASSGD
;
A
#
# COMPACT_ATOMS: atom_id res chain seq x y z
N MET A 1 19.45 25.38 28.71
CA MET A 1 18.80 24.15 28.19
C MET A 1 17.39 24.12 28.75
N SER A 2 16.41 24.61 27.98
CA SER A 2 15.01 24.61 28.41
C SER A 2 14.45 23.20 28.27
N SER A 3 14.12 22.57 29.39
CA SER A 3 13.42 21.29 29.45
C SER A 3 12.02 21.49 28.88
N ILE A 4 11.79 20.99 27.66
CA ILE A 4 10.46 20.99 27.04
C ILE A 4 9.59 19.98 27.81
N ASP A 5 8.42 20.44 28.26
CA ASP A 5 7.51 19.75 29.15
C ASP A 5 6.93 18.46 28.51
N PRO A 6 7.05 17.26 29.14
CA PRO A 6 6.54 15.99 28.60
C PRO A 6 5.03 15.88 28.29
N PRO A 7 4.08 16.61 28.94
CA PRO A 7 2.66 16.43 28.63
C PRO A 7 2.25 16.96 27.25
N ARG A 8 2.98 17.92 26.66
CA ARG A 8 2.67 18.42 25.31
C ARG A 8 2.97 17.40 24.21
N ARG A 9 3.99 16.55 24.38
CA ARG A 9 4.33 15.50 23.40
C ARG A 9 3.23 14.43 23.27
N ARG A 10 2.56 14.08 24.37
CA ARG A 10 1.50 13.07 24.39
C ARG A 10 0.21 13.53 23.69
N LEU A 11 -0.09 14.82 23.70
CA LEU A 11 -1.29 15.36 23.06
C LEU A 11 -1.16 15.41 21.53
N HIS A 12 0.04 15.69 21.02
CA HIS A 12 0.30 15.76 19.57
C HIS A 12 0.42 14.37 18.93
N ALA A 13 1.06 13.41 19.60
CA ALA A 13 1.10 12.02 19.12
C ALA A 13 -0.31 11.42 18.97
N ARG A 14 -1.22 11.68 19.92
CA ARG A 14 -2.62 11.26 19.84
C ARG A 14 -3.38 11.87 18.66
N LEU A 15 -3.08 13.12 18.30
CA LEU A 15 -3.73 13.79 17.17
C LEU A 15 -3.28 13.21 15.82
N VAL A 16 -2.02 12.80 15.68
CA VAL A 16 -1.51 12.15 14.46
C VAL A 16 -2.09 10.75 14.27
N VAL A 17 -2.13 9.96 15.35
CA VAL A 17 -2.76 8.62 15.30
C VAL A 17 -4.24 8.74 14.96
N VAL A 18 -4.95 9.73 15.51
CA VAL A 18 -6.36 9.98 15.17
C VAL A 18 -6.53 10.46 13.73
N ALA A 19 -5.62 11.28 13.18
CA ALA A 19 -5.66 11.73 11.79
C ALA A 19 -5.38 10.59 10.79
N ALA A 20 -4.38 9.75 11.08
CA ALA A 20 -4.07 8.57 10.27
C ALA A 20 -5.20 7.52 10.34
N ALA A 21 -5.77 7.30 11.54
CA ALA A 21 -6.90 6.39 11.72
C ALA A 21 -8.18 6.92 11.05
N THR A 22 -8.43 8.23 11.07
CA THR A 22 -9.61 8.81 10.39
C THR A 22 -9.48 8.75 8.87
N LEU A 23 -8.28 8.87 8.30
CA LEU A 23 -8.06 8.61 6.87
C LEU A 23 -8.30 7.14 6.52
N ALA A 24 -7.79 6.21 7.32
CA ALA A 24 -8.02 4.77 7.12
C ALA A 24 -9.52 4.40 7.24
N LEU A 25 -10.25 5.01 8.18
CA LEU A 25 -11.69 4.80 8.37
C LEU A 25 -12.55 5.45 7.27
N ALA A 26 -12.10 6.55 6.66
CA ALA A 26 -12.81 7.20 5.55
C ALA A 26 -12.86 6.30 4.29
N CYS A 27 -11.86 5.45 4.08
CA CYS A 27 -11.88 4.42 3.02
C CYS A 27 -12.87 3.28 3.32
N SER A 28 -13.19 3.04 4.59
CA SER A 28 -14.01 1.89 5.02
C SER A 28 -15.53 2.12 4.90
N LYS A 29 -16.00 3.38 4.91
CA LYS A 29 -17.46 3.71 4.89
C LYS A 29 -18.19 3.55 3.54
N ARG A 30 -17.57 2.96 2.51
CA ARG A 30 -18.22 2.64 1.22
C ARG A 30 -18.58 1.15 1.05
N GLN A 31 -18.67 0.39 2.14
CA GLN A 31 -19.15 -0.99 2.09
C GLN A 31 -20.69 -1.04 2.07
N LYS A 32 -21.25 -1.15 0.87
CA LYS A 32 -22.63 -1.62 0.67
C LYS A 32 -22.58 -3.15 0.73
N GLU A 33 -23.40 -3.78 1.58
CA GLU A 33 -23.48 -5.25 1.73
C GLU A 33 -23.45 -5.94 0.36
N ALA A 34 -22.41 -6.74 0.14
CA ALA A 34 -22.24 -7.50 -1.08
C ALA A 34 -23.17 -8.72 -1.08
N PRO A 35 -23.77 -9.06 -2.24
CA PRO A 35 -24.52 -10.31 -2.38
C PRO A 35 -23.62 -11.54 -2.19
N PRO A 36 -24.19 -12.71 -1.82
CA PRO A 36 -23.43 -13.92 -1.55
C PRO A 36 -22.64 -14.40 -2.78
N GLU A 37 -21.38 -14.78 -2.55
CA GLU A 37 -20.45 -15.25 -3.60
C GLU A 37 -20.88 -16.59 -4.21
N PRO A 38 -20.74 -16.77 -5.53
CA PRO A 38 -20.88 -18.07 -6.18
C PRO A 38 -19.67 -19.00 -5.89
N PRO A 39 -19.85 -20.33 -5.97
CA PRO A 39 -18.82 -21.30 -5.61
C PRO A 39 -17.58 -21.24 -6.52
N SER A 40 -16.41 -21.14 -5.88
CA SER A 40 -15.06 -21.05 -6.46
C SER A 40 -14.45 -22.44 -6.72
N GLU A 41 -14.71 -23.02 -7.88
CA GLU A 41 -13.85 -24.07 -8.46
C GLU A 41 -13.94 -24.00 -10.00
N SER A 42 -13.13 -23.16 -10.63
CA SER A 42 -12.85 -23.28 -12.06
C SER A 42 -11.35 -23.21 -12.28
N ALA A 43 -10.79 -24.26 -12.88
CA ALA A 43 -9.46 -24.19 -13.47
C ALA A 43 -9.43 -22.98 -14.42
N GLY A 44 -8.39 -22.14 -14.32
CA GLY A 44 -8.27 -20.91 -15.10
C GLY A 44 -8.39 -21.15 -16.59
N THR A 45 -9.60 -21.01 -17.14
CA THR A 45 -9.82 -21.00 -18.58
C THR A 45 -9.40 -19.63 -19.12
N ALA A 46 -9.25 -19.55 -20.43
CA ALA A 46 -9.07 -18.30 -21.18
C ALA A 46 -10.10 -17.19 -20.86
N GLU A 47 -11.19 -17.52 -20.17
CA GLU A 47 -12.27 -16.60 -19.79
C GLU A 47 -12.14 -16.05 -18.36
N ALA A 48 -11.30 -16.66 -17.51
CA ALA A 48 -11.12 -16.23 -16.13
C ALA A 48 -10.53 -14.81 -16.09
N GLY A 49 -11.26 -13.87 -15.47
CA GLY A 49 -10.85 -12.47 -15.41
C GLY A 49 -10.95 -11.72 -16.74
N ALA A 50 -11.68 -12.22 -17.74
CA ALA A 50 -11.76 -11.53 -19.03
C ALA A 50 -12.58 -10.22 -18.99
N THR A 51 -13.40 -10.02 -17.95
CA THR A 51 -14.25 -8.82 -17.79
C THR A 51 -14.14 -8.24 -16.38
N LEU A 52 -14.55 -6.97 -16.24
CA LEU A 52 -14.55 -6.27 -14.95
C LEU A 52 -15.57 -6.84 -13.96
N GLU A 53 -16.68 -7.37 -14.49
CA GLU A 53 -17.77 -7.94 -13.69
C GLU A 53 -17.42 -9.32 -13.12
N ASN A 54 -16.44 -9.99 -13.73
CA ASN A 54 -15.99 -11.32 -13.33
C ASN A 54 -14.46 -11.39 -13.21
N PRO A 55 -13.85 -10.63 -12.28
CA PRO A 55 -12.42 -10.67 -12.04
C PRO A 55 -12.01 -11.99 -11.40
N VAL A 56 -10.73 -12.35 -11.52
CA VAL A 56 -10.19 -13.52 -10.80
C VAL A 56 -9.97 -13.16 -9.33
N PRO A 57 -10.61 -13.82 -8.36
CA PRO A 57 -10.36 -13.58 -6.94
C PRO A 57 -8.98 -14.13 -6.55
N ARG A 58 -8.18 -13.32 -5.85
CA ARG A 58 -6.83 -13.64 -5.36
C ARG A 58 -6.60 -13.03 -3.99
N CYS A 59 -5.64 -13.61 -3.26
CA CYS A 59 -5.27 -13.12 -1.94
C CYS A 59 -3.94 -12.35 -2.01
N GLY A 60 -4.03 -11.13 -2.56
CA GLY A 60 -2.96 -10.15 -2.66
C GLY A 60 -2.04 -10.29 -3.88
N ALA A 61 -1.25 -9.23 -4.08
CA ALA A 61 0.17 -9.27 -4.43
C ALA A 61 0.68 -10.51 -5.15
N LEU A 62 1.44 -11.26 -4.37
CA LEU A 62 2.22 -12.40 -4.76
C LEU A 62 1.36 -13.58 -5.26
N ASP A 63 0.18 -13.78 -4.67
CA ASP A 63 -0.75 -14.83 -5.10
C ASP A 63 -1.22 -14.58 -6.54
N SER A 64 -1.62 -13.36 -6.87
CA SER A 64 -2.01 -13.01 -8.23
C SER A 64 -0.88 -13.22 -9.25
N TYR A 65 0.36 -12.85 -8.91
CA TYR A 65 1.51 -13.03 -9.80
C TYR A 65 1.79 -14.51 -10.05
N ARG A 66 1.69 -15.33 -9.00
CA ARG A 66 1.83 -16.79 -9.11
C ARG A 66 0.72 -17.37 -9.97
N TRP A 67 -0.52 -16.92 -9.80
CA TRP A 67 -1.64 -17.37 -10.61
C TRP A 67 -1.46 -17.04 -12.09
N ILE A 68 -1.15 -15.77 -12.42
CA ILE A 68 -0.88 -15.34 -13.81
C ILE A 68 0.29 -16.15 -14.39
N ALA A 69 1.33 -16.40 -13.60
CA ALA A 69 2.50 -17.13 -14.08
C ALA A 69 2.28 -18.64 -14.26
N ARG A 70 1.39 -19.27 -13.46
CA ARG A 70 1.30 -20.73 -13.36
C ARG A 70 -0.02 -21.31 -13.85
N GLU A 71 -1.11 -20.58 -13.73
CA GLU A 71 -2.47 -21.08 -13.92
C GLU A 71 -3.18 -20.45 -15.10
N PHE A 72 -2.97 -19.15 -15.38
CA PHE A 72 -3.54 -18.53 -16.57
C PHE A 72 -3.11 -19.27 -17.85
N ARG A 73 -4.03 -19.43 -18.81
CA ARG A 73 -3.75 -20.07 -20.11
C ARG A 73 -4.29 -19.22 -21.25
N CYS A 74 -3.46 -19.06 -22.29
CA CYS A 74 -3.89 -18.53 -23.57
C CYS A 74 -4.84 -19.51 -24.28
N SER A 75 -5.46 -19.10 -25.38
CA SER A 75 -6.46 -19.93 -26.08
C SER A 75 -5.86 -21.22 -26.66
N ASP A 76 -4.56 -21.23 -26.93
CA ASP A 76 -3.80 -22.41 -27.36
C ASP A 76 -3.33 -23.31 -26.20
N GLY A 77 -3.66 -22.95 -24.95
CA GLY A 77 -3.22 -23.66 -23.75
C GLY A 77 -1.80 -23.35 -23.29
N SER A 78 -1.11 -22.39 -23.92
CA SER A 78 0.21 -21.93 -23.46
C SER A 78 0.11 -20.98 -22.26
N ASN A 79 1.21 -20.81 -21.52
CA ASN A 79 1.40 -19.73 -20.56
C ASN A 79 2.70 -18.98 -20.90
N PRO A 80 2.65 -17.67 -21.23
CA PRO A 80 3.81 -16.95 -21.75
C PRO A 80 4.87 -16.65 -20.68
N PHE A 81 4.57 -16.86 -19.39
CA PHE A 81 5.49 -16.60 -18.28
C PHE A 81 6.17 -17.87 -17.76
N HIS A 82 5.73 -19.06 -18.16
CA HIS A 82 6.36 -20.34 -17.80
C HIS A 82 6.59 -20.52 -16.27
N GLY A 83 5.69 -20.00 -15.44
CA GLY A 83 5.82 -20.05 -13.98
C GLY A 83 6.67 -18.94 -13.35
N ASP A 84 7.26 -18.03 -14.13
CA ASP A 84 8.01 -16.86 -13.63
C ASP A 84 7.07 -15.77 -13.13
N ALA A 85 6.86 -15.76 -11.81
CA ALA A 85 6.04 -14.75 -11.12
C ALA A 85 6.60 -13.31 -11.27
N ARG A 86 7.93 -13.13 -11.42
CA ARG A 86 8.49 -11.79 -11.64
C ARG A 86 8.16 -11.29 -13.04
N ALA A 87 8.18 -12.17 -14.04
CA ALA A 87 7.73 -11.82 -15.39
C ALA A 87 6.23 -11.51 -15.43
N ALA A 88 5.40 -12.29 -14.73
CA ALA A 88 3.97 -12.02 -14.61
C ALA A 88 3.67 -10.69 -13.90
N ALA A 89 4.40 -10.36 -12.83
CA ALA A 89 4.25 -9.08 -12.13
C ALA A 89 4.49 -7.88 -13.07
N ARG A 90 5.47 -7.98 -13.98
CA ARG A 90 5.74 -6.95 -14.99
C ARG A 90 4.65 -6.81 -16.05
N ALA A 91 3.74 -7.77 -16.16
CA ALA A 91 2.59 -7.69 -17.06
C ALA A 91 1.41 -6.92 -16.45
N ARG A 92 1.47 -6.54 -15.16
CA ARG A 92 0.49 -5.66 -14.54
C ARG A 92 0.55 -4.29 -15.22
N ALA A 93 -0.54 -3.94 -15.89
CA ALA A 93 -0.70 -2.73 -16.68
C ALA A 93 -1.43 -1.61 -15.93
N GLY A 94 -1.91 -1.86 -14.70
CA GLY A 94 -2.59 -0.86 -13.88
C GLY A 94 -3.60 -1.48 -12.93
N SER A 95 -4.55 -0.65 -12.51
CA SER A 95 -5.69 -1.05 -11.71
C SER A 95 -6.93 -0.20 -12.04
N THR A 96 -8.13 -0.65 -11.73
CA THR A 96 -9.37 0.11 -11.95
C THR A 96 -10.37 -0.20 -10.85
N GLY A 97 -11.39 0.65 -10.68
CA GLY A 97 -12.49 0.34 -9.77
C GLY A 97 -13.28 -0.88 -10.26
N SER A 98 -13.74 -1.71 -9.31
CA SER A 98 -14.68 -2.77 -9.61
C SER A 98 -16.11 -2.21 -9.75
N PRO A 99 -16.89 -2.63 -10.76
CA PRO A 99 -18.32 -2.30 -10.84
C PRO A 99 -19.17 -3.11 -9.85
N SER A 100 -18.67 -4.27 -9.39
CA SER A 100 -19.43 -5.25 -8.60
C SER A 100 -18.97 -5.35 -7.14
N SER A 101 -17.81 -4.78 -6.79
CA SER A 101 -17.27 -4.78 -5.43
C SER A 101 -16.70 -3.39 -5.05
N SER A 102 -16.41 -3.20 -3.77
CA SER A 102 -15.69 -1.99 -3.30
C SER A 102 -14.17 -2.07 -3.54
N HIS A 103 -13.69 -3.17 -4.12
CA HIS A 103 -12.28 -3.43 -4.33
C HIS A 103 -11.76 -2.77 -5.60
N ILE A 104 -10.44 -2.62 -5.63
CA ILE A 104 -9.69 -2.24 -6.81
C ILE A 104 -9.29 -3.52 -7.54
N LEU A 105 -9.50 -3.56 -8.85
CA LEU A 105 -9.11 -4.65 -9.72
C LEU A 105 -7.77 -4.33 -10.39
N ASP A 106 -6.85 -5.26 -10.36
CA ASP A 106 -5.62 -5.18 -11.14
C ASP A 106 -5.86 -5.59 -12.58
N ILE A 107 -5.21 -4.87 -13.49
CA ILE A 107 -5.25 -5.13 -14.92
C ILE A 107 -3.92 -5.73 -15.33
N TYR A 108 -3.94 -6.91 -15.94
CA TYR A 108 -2.77 -7.54 -16.56
C TYR A 108 -2.92 -7.54 -18.08
N ARG A 109 -1.82 -7.28 -18.80
CA ARG A 109 -1.72 -7.45 -20.26
C ARG A 109 -0.81 -8.63 -20.55
N VAL A 110 -1.41 -9.81 -20.68
CA VAL A 110 -0.70 -11.07 -20.88
C VAL A 110 -0.37 -11.28 -22.37
N PRO A 111 0.91 -11.46 -22.76
CA PRO A 111 1.30 -11.53 -24.18
C PRO A 111 1.06 -12.93 -24.77
N CYS A 112 -0.20 -13.25 -25.08
CA CYS A 112 -0.54 -14.52 -25.71
C CYS A 112 -0.16 -14.55 -27.21
N PRO A 113 0.09 -15.74 -27.80
CA PRO A 113 0.40 -15.89 -29.23
C PRO A 113 -0.66 -15.33 -30.17
N GLU A 114 -1.95 -15.41 -29.80
CA GLU A 114 -3.07 -14.83 -30.56
C GLU A 114 -3.20 -13.30 -30.41
N GLY A 115 -2.39 -12.68 -29.54
CA GLY A 115 -2.42 -11.27 -29.21
C GLY A 115 -2.48 -11.02 -27.70
N PRO A 116 -2.16 -9.80 -27.22
CA PRO A 116 -2.23 -9.48 -25.80
C PRO A 116 -3.66 -9.63 -25.25
N ARG A 117 -3.81 -10.29 -24.11
CA ARG A 117 -5.09 -10.44 -23.41
C ARG A 117 -5.11 -9.60 -22.14
N THR A 118 -6.23 -8.93 -21.92
CA THR A 118 -6.50 -8.23 -20.67
C THR A 118 -7.09 -9.20 -19.66
N VAL A 119 -6.54 -9.21 -18.45
CA VAL A 119 -7.04 -10.01 -17.33
C VAL A 119 -7.24 -9.12 -16.12
N TYR A 120 -8.43 -9.15 -15.55
CA TYR A 120 -8.80 -8.44 -14.33
C TYR A 120 -8.68 -9.38 -13.13
N VAL A 121 -7.96 -8.93 -12.10
CA VAL A 121 -7.72 -9.71 -10.87
C VAL A 121 -8.15 -8.89 -9.68
N ASP A 122 -9.05 -9.42 -8.85
CA ASP A 122 -9.39 -8.84 -7.56
C ASP A 122 -8.42 -9.42 -6.52
N MET A 123 -7.39 -8.65 -6.15
CA MET A 123 -6.40 -9.04 -5.14
C MET A 123 -6.93 -9.04 -3.70
N TYR A 124 -8.16 -8.58 -3.48
CA TYR A 124 -8.74 -8.39 -2.16
C TYR A 124 -9.88 -9.38 -1.91
N ALA A 125 -10.27 -10.15 -2.92
CA ALA A 125 -11.21 -11.26 -2.79
C ALA A 125 -10.43 -12.56 -2.51
N CYS A 126 -10.08 -12.81 -1.24
CA CYS A 126 -9.41 -14.04 -0.84
C CYS A 126 -10.38 -15.24 -0.91
N PRO A 127 -10.13 -16.27 -1.75
CA PRO A 127 -11.05 -17.39 -1.94
C PRO A 127 -11.00 -18.45 -0.82
N TYR A 128 -10.10 -18.30 0.15
CA TYR A 128 -9.97 -19.19 1.30
C TYR A 128 -10.44 -18.45 2.54
N GLU A 129 -11.07 -19.16 3.49
CA GLU A 129 -11.65 -18.61 4.72
C GLU A 129 -10.76 -17.50 5.28
N SER A 130 -11.29 -16.28 5.28
CA SER A 130 -10.60 -15.11 5.75
C SER A 130 -10.07 -15.39 7.16
N VAL A 131 -8.78 -15.13 7.38
CA VAL A 131 -8.30 -14.88 8.74
C VAL A 131 -9.25 -13.83 9.29
N PRO A 132 -9.96 -14.08 10.41
CA PRO A 132 -11.04 -13.22 10.86
C PRO A 132 -10.62 -11.75 10.81
N ASP A 133 -11.26 -10.98 9.94
CA ASP A 133 -10.99 -9.56 9.75
C ASP A 133 -11.05 -8.88 11.12
N GLY A 134 -9.94 -8.27 11.53
CA GLY A 134 -9.88 -7.47 12.76
C GLY A 134 -9.13 -8.08 13.94
N GLN A 135 -8.50 -9.24 13.81
CA GLN A 135 -7.35 -9.51 14.69
C GLN A 135 -6.12 -8.84 14.08
N THR A 136 -5.89 -7.58 14.48
CA THR A 136 -4.51 -7.10 14.50
C THR A 136 -3.72 -8.15 15.24
N THR A 137 -2.65 -8.62 14.62
CA THR A 137 -1.68 -9.35 15.43
C THR A 137 -1.25 -8.38 16.52
N GLY A 138 -1.10 -8.83 17.77
CA GLY A 138 -0.59 -7.95 18.84
C GLY A 138 0.75 -7.29 18.47
N ALA A 139 1.41 -7.77 17.41
CA ALA A 139 2.58 -7.17 16.79
C ALA A 139 2.32 -5.78 16.18
N LEU A 140 1.20 -5.53 15.47
CA LEU A 140 0.93 -4.17 14.96
C LEU A 140 0.67 -3.20 16.11
N ASP A 141 -0.10 -3.62 17.12
CA ASP A 141 -0.35 -2.80 18.32
C ASP A 141 0.96 -2.50 19.06
N GLN A 142 1.87 -3.48 19.14
CA GLN A 142 3.20 -3.29 19.69
C GLN A 142 4.02 -2.30 18.86
N ALA A 143 4.04 -2.42 17.54
CA ALA A 143 4.75 -1.49 16.67
C ALA A 143 4.23 -0.06 16.85
N LEU A 144 2.91 0.14 16.84
CA LEU A 144 2.31 1.45 17.06
C LEU A 144 2.62 2.01 18.45
N ALA A 145 2.64 1.17 19.49
CA ALA A 145 3.04 1.59 20.83
C ALA A 145 4.49 2.07 20.90
N LEU A 146 5.41 1.44 20.16
CA LEU A 146 6.81 1.87 20.05
C LEU A 146 6.92 3.22 19.34
N LEU A 147 6.17 3.41 18.26
CA LEU A 147 6.09 4.68 17.54
C LEU A 147 5.56 5.81 18.45
N GLU A 148 4.49 5.55 19.20
CA GLU A 148 3.92 6.51 20.17
C GLU A 148 4.89 6.86 21.31
N ALA A 149 5.68 5.88 21.76
CA ALA A 149 6.71 6.08 22.78
C ALA A 149 7.94 6.86 22.26
N GLY A 150 8.06 7.05 20.95
CA GLY A 150 9.25 7.62 20.31
C GLY A 150 10.43 6.64 20.22
N ASP A 151 10.19 5.34 20.42
CA ASP A 151 11.18 4.29 20.18
C ASP A 151 11.15 3.88 18.71
N PHE A 152 11.69 4.76 17.86
CA PHE A 152 11.67 4.57 16.40
C PHE A 152 12.52 3.39 15.96
N GLY A 153 13.64 3.11 16.65
CA GLY A 153 14.48 1.94 16.38
C GLY A 153 13.73 0.63 16.66
N GLY A 154 13.04 0.55 17.81
CA GLY A 154 12.17 -0.57 18.14
C GLY A 154 11.06 -0.76 17.10
N PHE A 155 10.36 0.32 16.74
CA PHE A 155 9.30 0.30 15.72
C PHE A 155 9.79 -0.28 14.38
N VAL A 156 10.90 0.23 13.85
CA VAL A 156 11.48 -0.25 12.57
C VAL A 156 11.87 -1.73 12.67
N SER A 157 12.46 -2.16 13.79
CA SER A 157 12.82 -3.57 13.99
C SER A 157 11.59 -4.47 13.99
N THR A 158 10.55 -4.14 14.76
CA THR A 158 9.31 -4.90 14.83
C THR A 158 8.63 -4.96 13.46
N CYS A 159 8.57 -3.85 12.75
CA CYS A 159 8.00 -3.84 11.40
C CYS A 159 8.82 -4.67 10.40
N GLY A 160 10.16 -4.68 10.51
CA GLY A 160 11.03 -5.53 9.71
C GLY A 160 10.72 -7.02 9.90
N GLU A 161 10.51 -7.46 11.15
CA GLU A 161 10.11 -8.84 11.46
C GLU A 161 8.72 -9.17 10.92
N MET A 162 7.75 -8.27 11.10
CA MET A 162 6.38 -8.46 10.63
C MET A 162 6.30 -8.63 9.11
N ILE A 163 7.06 -7.84 8.35
CA ILE A 163 7.08 -7.90 6.89
C ILE A 163 7.56 -9.27 6.40
N GLN A 164 8.47 -9.92 7.13
CA GLN A 164 9.01 -11.24 6.78
C GLN A 164 8.18 -12.41 7.30
N SER A 165 7.24 -12.18 8.23
CA SER A 165 6.47 -13.24 8.89
C SER A 165 5.30 -13.71 8.03
N ASP A 166 5.11 -15.01 7.85
CA ASP A 166 3.92 -15.56 7.17
C ASP A 166 2.65 -15.49 8.03
N ASP A 167 2.79 -15.31 9.35
CA ASP A 167 1.68 -15.31 10.32
C ASP A 167 1.03 -13.92 10.51
N VAL A 168 1.56 -12.89 9.85
CA VAL A 168 1.07 -11.51 9.96
C VAL A 168 0.16 -11.20 8.77
N SER A 169 -0.97 -10.55 9.05
CA SER A 169 -1.94 -10.15 8.02
C SER A 169 -1.30 -9.25 6.96
N SER A 170 -1.81 -9.31 5.72
CA SER A 170 -1.35 -8.42 4.65
C SER A 170 -1.57 -6.94 4.99
N THR A 171 -2.63 -6.63 5.74
CA THR A 171 -2.93 -5.29 6.24
C THR A 171 -1.86 -4.80 7.21
N ASP A 172 -1.50 -5.59 8.22
CA ASP A 172 -0.47 -5.25 9.21
C ASP A 172 0.89 -5.05 8.54
N LYS A 173 1.24 -5.91 7.58
CA LYS A 173 2.45 -5.75 6.75
C LYS A 173 2.41 -4.46 5.93
N THR A 174 1.26 -4.12 5.35
CA THR A 174 1.08 -2.89 4.57
C THR A 174 1.28 -1.66 5.44
N TYR A 175 0.72 -1.65 6.66
CA TYR A 175 1.01 -0.60 7.64
C TYR A 175 2.51 -0.48 7.90
N CYS A 176 3.18 -1.58 8.21
CA CYS A 176 4.61 -1.55 8.45
C CYS A 176 5.43 -1.08 7.25
N MET A 177 5.10 -1.50 6.03
CA MET A 177 5.77 -1.02 4.82
C MET A 177 5.59 0.48 4.60
N VAL A 178 4.39 1.00 4.85
CA VAL A 178 4.06 2.42 4.68
C VAL A 178 4.73 3.31 5.73
N PHE A 179 4.75 2.88 6.99
CA PHE A 179 5.25 3.69 8.09
C PHE A 179 6.72 3.46 8.43
N SER A 180 7.36 2.37 7.99
CA SER A 180 8.79 2.12 8.23
C SER A 180 9.69 3.29 7.80
N PRO A 181 9.53 3.90 6.61
CA PRO A 181 10.30 5.09 6.25
C PRO A 181 10.20 6.21 7.28
N VAL A 182 9.01 6.45 7.85
CA VAL A 182 8.80 7.48 8.88
C VAL A 182 9.63 7.15 10.10
N GLY A 183 9.57 5.91 10.58
CA GLY A 183 10.37 5.44 11.71
C GLY A 183 11.86 5.62 11.47
N ILE A 184 12.35 5.24 10.29
CA ILE A 184 13.77 5.37 9.92
C ILE A 184 14.19 6.86 9.90
N ALA A 185 13.38 7.72 9.27
CA ALA A 185 13.64 9.16 9.23
C ALA A 185 13.62 9.81 10.63
N LEU A 186 12.66 9.44 11.47
CA LEU A 186 12.56 9.95 12.85
C LEU A 186 13.68 9.41 13.77
N ALA A 187 14.29 8.27 13.43
CA ALA A 187 15.51 7.78 14.06
C ALA A 187 16.78 8.56 13.62
N GLY A 188 16.65 9.52 12.71
CA GLY A 188 17.75 10.35 12.21
C GLY A 188 18.45 9.79 10.96
N ASP A 189 17.87 8.77 10.31
CA ASP A 189 18.43 8.12 9.12
C ASP A 189 17.61 8.47 7.86
N LEU A 190 17.74 9.71 7.37
CA LEU A 190 17.02 10.15 6.18
C LEU A 190 17.42 9.38 4.91
N GLU A 191 18.69 8.97 4.82
CA GLU A 191 19.21 8.21 3.68
C GLU A 191 18.61 6.80 3.64
N GLY A 192 18.61 6.08 4.77
CA GLY A 192 17.98 4.78 4.89
C GLY A 192 16.47 4.82 4.67
N ALA A 193 15.80 5.90 5.12
CA ALA A 193 14.38 6.11 4.84
C ALA A 193 14.11 6.24 3.33
N LEU A 194 14.94 7.01 2.62
CA LEU A 194 14.81 7.19 1.18
C LEU A 194 15.13 5.90 0.41
N GLU A 195 16.15 5.14 0.82
CA GLU A 195 16.45 3.83 0.25
C GLU A 195 15.25 2.88 0.43
N TYR A 196 14.65 2.85 1.61
CA TYR A 196 13.45 2.06 1.87
C TYR A 196 12.30 2.49 0.96
N THR A 197 11.99 3.79 0.89
CA THR A 197 10.91 4.31 0.02
C THR A 197 11.16 3.98 -1.45
N THR A 198 12.41 4.06 -1.91
CA THR A 198 12.77 3.66 -3.28
C THR A 198 12.44 2.20 -3.54
N ARG A 199 12.86 1.30 -2.63
CA ARG A 199 12.54 -0.14 -2.74
C ARG A 199 11.03 -0.41 -2.69
N LEU A 200 10.30 0.31 -1.85
CA LEU A 200 8.84 0.22 -1.80
C LEU A 200 8.23 0.61 -3.14
N CYS A 201 8.70 1.70 -3.74
CA CYS A 201 8.19 2.20 -5.01
C CYS A 201 8.57 1.33 -6.23
N ASP A 202 9.71 0.65 -6.17
CA ASP A 202 10.09 -0.38 -7.14
C ASP A 202 9.26 -1.66 -7.00
N ALA A 203 8.84 -1.98 -5.78
CA ALA A 203 7.96 -3.13 -5.51
C ALA A 203 6.50 -2.87 -5.88
N LEU A 204 6.08 -1.61 -5.87
CA LEU A 204 4.76 -1.21 -6.35
C LEU A 204 4.72 -1.26 -7.89
N PRO A 205 3.62 -1.73 -8.50
CA PRO A 205 3.47 -1.78 -9.96
C PRO A 205 3.40 -0.39 -10.57
N PRO A 206 4.03 -0.11 -11.71
CA PRO A 206 4.20 1.25 -12.25
C PRO A 206 2.89 2.03 -12.34
N PRO A 207 2.90 3.38 -12.17
CA PRO A 207 1.74 4.20 -12.50
C PRO A 207 1.34 3.90 -13.95
N SER A 208 0.05 3.74 -14.21
CA SER A 208 -0.42 3.51 -15.57
C SER A 208 -1.37 4.61 -16.00
N ALA A 209 -1.42 4.88 -17.30
CA ALA A 209 -2.40 5.79 -17.86
C ALA A 209 -3.85 5.34 -17.60
N GLU A 210 -4.04 4.07 -17.26
CA GLU A 210 -5.34 3.45 -16.98
C GLU A 210 -5.73 3.55 -15.50
N SER A 211 -4.83 4.01 -14.61
CA SER A 211 -5.06 4.03 -13.16
C SER A 211 -4.34 5.15 -12.42
N THR A 212 -5.11 5.99 -11.72
CA THR A 212 -4.54 6.90 -10.71
C THR A 212 -4.33 6.22 -9.36
N ALA A 213 -4.84 5.01 -9.15
CA ALA A 213 -4.89 4.39 -7.81
C ALA A 213 -3.51 4.29 -7.14
N ARG A 214 -2.45 3.99 -7.90
CA ARG A 214 -1.07 4.04 -7.35
C ARG A 214 -0.65 5.47 -7.00
N ALA A 215 -0.91 6.43 -7.87
CA ALA A 215 -0.55 7.83 -7.61
C ALA A 215 -1.28 8.32 -6.36
N ASP A 216 -2.56 7.98 -6.22
CA ASP A 216 -3.40 8.32 -5.06
C ASP A 216 -2.89 7.62 -3.78
N PHE A 217 -2.52 6.34 -3.86
CA PHE A 217 -1.95 5.59 -2.74
C PHE A 217 -0.59 6.15 -2.31
N LEU A 218 0.30 6.41 -3.27
CA LEU A 218 1.60 7.03 -3.00
C LEU A 218 1.44 8.44 -2.43
N GLN A 219 0.53 9.23 -2.98
CA GLN A 219 0.19 10.55 -2.46
C GLN A 219 -0.31 10.45 -1.02
N MET A 220 -1.16 9.48 -0.70
CA MET A 220 -1.62 9.23 0.68
C MET A 220 -0.45 8.89 1.61
N ILE A 221 0.45 8.00 1.18
CA ILE A 221 1.68 7.68 1.92
C ILE A 221 2.50 8.94 2.16
N PHE A 222 2.72 9.76 1.13
CA PHE A 222 3.52 10.97 1.23
C PHE A 222 2.91 12.00 2.16
N VAL A 223 1.59 12.21 2.08
CA VAL A 223 0.87 13.12 3.00
C VAL A 223 0.95 12.62 4.43
N ALA A 224 0.75 11.32 4.67
CA ALA A 224 0.87 10.75 6.02
C ALA A 224 2.30 10.88 6.56
N PHE A 225 3.30 10.60 5.73
CA PHE A 225 4.72 10.67 6.07
C PHE A 225 5.14 12.09 6.45
N THR A 226 4.86 13.05 5.58
CA THR A 226 5.21 14.46 5.77
C THR A 226 4.50 15.05 6.98
N SER A 227 3.22 14.72 7.19
CA SER A 227 2.46 15.10 8.38
C SER A 227 3.09 14.53 9.66
N ALA A 228 3.52 13.27 9.63
CA ALA A 228 4.19 12.65 10.78
C ALA A 228 5.53 13.34 11.09
N LEU A 229 6.37 13.59 10.07
CA LEU A 229 7.61 14.34 10.26
C LEU A 229 7.36 15.75 10.81
N GLN A 230 6.33 16.44 10.31
CA GLN A 230 5.95 17.79 10.75
C GLN A 230 5.58 17.85 12.24
N VAL A 231 4.87 16.84 12.75
CA VAL A 231 4.53 16.81 14.18
C VAL A 231 5.77 16.53 15.05
N HIS A 232 6.77 15.88 14.48
CA HIS A 232 8.04 15.57 15.14
C HIS A 232 9.17 16.56 14.80
N VAL A 233 8.86 17.77 14.29
CA VAL A 233 9.78 18.87 13.87
C VAL A 233 10.83 19.31 14.91
N GLY A 234 10.80 18.78 16.12
CA GLY A 234 11.96 18.86 17.01
C GLY A 234 13.20 18.10 16.50
N ALA A 235 13.04 17.16 15.57
CA ALA A 235 14.13 16.29 15.09
C ALA A 235 14.67 16.65 13.69
N LEU A 236 13.87 17.28 12.82
CA LEU A 236 14.22 17.56 11.42
C LEU A 236 13.85 19.01 11.07
N SER A 237 14.66 19.65 10.21
CA SER A 237 14.31 20.97 9.68
C SER A 237 13.25 20.85 8.58
N GLN A 238 12.48 21.92 8.32
CA GLN A 238 11.52 21.94 7.21
C GLN A 238 12.21 21.66 5.86
N ALA A 239 13.44 22.14 5.69
CA ALA A 239 14.22 21.88 4.48
C ALA A 239 14.54 20.39 4.29
N ASP A 240 14.79 19.66 5.39
CA ASP A 240 15.03 18.21 5.32
C ASP A 240 13.75 17.45 4.95
N VAL A 241 12.60 17.87 5.51
CA VAL A 241 11.29 17.30 5.19
C VAL A 241 10.96 17.51 3.71
N ASP A 242 11.17 18.73 3.20
CA ASP A 242 10.92 19.07 1.79
C ASP A 242 11.85 18.29 0.85
N ALA A 243 13.15 18.23 1.18
CA ALA A 243 14.14 17.49 0.40
C ALA A 243 13.81 16.00 0.34
N TYR A 244 13.41 15.41 1.47
CA TYR A 244 12.98 14.01 1.52
C TYR A 244 11.72 13.77 0.69
N ALA A 245 10.71 14.63 0.83
CA ALA A 245 9.44 14.51 0.09
C ALA A 245 9.69 14.57 -1.42
N ASP A 246 10.53 15.52 -1.87
CA ASP A 246 10.94 15.64 -3.27
C ASP A 246 11.71 14.41 -3.77
N ALA A 247 12.70 13.94 -3.00
CA ALA A 247 13.48 12.77 -3.35
C ALA A 247 12.60 11.52 -3.47
N SER A 248 11.65 11.37 -2.56
CA SER A 248 10.74 10.25 -2.57
C SER A 248 9.72 10.32 -3.70
N ALA A 249 9.17 11.50 -4.00
CA ALA A 249 8.29 11.71 -5.14
C ALA A 249 8.99 11.31 -6.45
N ASN A 250 10.25 11.74 -6.61
CA ASN A 250 11.08 11.39 -7.75
C ASN A 250 11.34 9.88 -7.82
N ALA A 251 11.71 9.23 -6.70
CA ALA A 251 11.93 7.79 -6.63
C ALA A 251 10.68 6.99 -7.06
N CYS A 252 9.49 7.52 -6.76
CA CYS A 252 8.23 6.87 -7.05
C CYS A 252 7.61 7.26 -8.40
N GLY A 253 8.27 8.12 -9.17
CA GLY A 253 7.80 8.61 -10.46
C GLY A 253 6.56 9.50 -10.36
N VAL A 254 6.32 10.12 -9.20
CA VAL A 254 5.18 11.02 -8.97
C VAL A 254 5.58 12.44 -9.40
N PRO A 255 4.85 13.07 -10.34
CA PRO A 255 5.13 14.44 -10.74
C PRO A 255 5.05 15.38 -9.53
N ARG A 256 6.00 16.31 -9.41
CA ARG A 256 6.09 17.26 -8.28
C ARG A 256 4.81 18.05 -8.03
N GLY A 257 4.05 18.37 -9.09
CA GLY A 257 2.77 19.07 -9.00
C GLY A 257 1.55 18.20 -8.68
N ALA A 258 1.72 16.88 -8.59
CA ALA A 258 0.66 15.95 -8.19
C ALA A 258 0.58 15.79 -6.67
N LEU A 259 1.64 16.14 -5.93
CA LEU A 259 1.58 16.18 -4.48
C LEU A 259 0.86 17.46 -4.03
N PRO A 260 -0.10 17.37 -3.10
CA PRO A 260 -0.76 18.55 -2.59
C PRO A 260 0.28 19.42 -1.88
N ALA A 261 0.22 20.74 -2.12
CA ALA A 261 1.04 21.67 -1.37
C ALA A 261 0.72 21.49 0.12
N ILE A 262 1.73 21.10 0.89
CA ILE A 262 1.56 20.88 2.32
C ILE A 262 1.66 22.23 2.98
N ASP A 263 0.51 22.83 3.29
CA ASP A 263 0.50 24.06 4.05
C ASP A 263 0.87 23.77 5.51
N ALA A 264 2.12 24.06 5.86
CA ALA A 264 2.67 23.90 7.20
C ALA A 264 1.95 24.74 8.27
N SER A 265 1.05 25.65 7.88
CA SER A 265 0.32 26.48 8.84
C SER A 265 -0.73 25.71 9.63
N GLY A 266 -1.18 24.53 9.17
CA GLY A 266 -2.26 23.77 9.80
C GLY A 266 -3.56 24.57 9.95
N ALA A 267 -3.64 25.73 9.31
CA ALA A 267 -4.80 26.60 9.33
C ALA A 267 -5.78 26.01 8.31
N SER A 268 -6.66 25.14 8.80
CA SER A 268 -7.94 24.92 8.15
C SER A 268 -8.58 26.30 7.97
N SER A 269 -8.58 26.83 6.75
CA SER A 269 -9.45 27.93 6.37
C SER A 269 -10.86 27.36 6.31
N GLY A 270 -11.46 27.16 7.50
CA GLY A 270 -12.87 26.84 7.62
C GLY A 270 -13.68 28.07 7.26
N ASP A 271 -14.23 28.08 6.05
CA ASP A 271 -15.43 28.83 5.68
C ASP A 271 -16.67 27.93 5.86
#